data_AF-A0A6B3CFB5-F1
#
_entry.id   AF-A0A6B3CFB5-F1
#
_cell.length_a   1.000
_cell.length_b   1.000
_cell.length_c   1.000
_cell.angle_alpha   90.00
_cell.angle_beta   90.00
_cell.angle_gamma   90.00
#
_symmetry.space_group_name_H-M   'P 1'
#
loop_
_entity.id
_entity.type
_entity.pdbx_description
1 polymer ?
#
loop_
_entity_poly.entity_id
_entity_poly.type
_entity_poly.pdbx_seq_one_letter_code
_entity_poly.pdbx_strand_id
1 'polypeptide(L)' 'LLSDDPELLFTRYSPRYFPPADDLVRYLADFADRTGVRVRYDTAVRHVTRDAEGFTVTDQDGTRWRARRLV' A
#
# COMPACT_ATOMS: atom_id res chain seq x y z
N LEU A 1 -3.25 -5.47 -13.71
CA LEU A 1 -2.77 -6.24 -12.55
C LEU A 1 -1.88 -5.32 -11.71
N LEU A 2 -1.67 -5.59 -10.42
CA LEU A 2 -0.82 -4.74 -9.56
C LEU A 2 0.67 -4.83 -9.92
N SER A 3 1.09 -5.91 -10.60
CA SER A 3 2.44 -6.12 -11.13
C SER A 3 2.37 -6.87 -12.47
N ASP A 4 3.38 -6.67 -13.31
CA ASP A 4 3.61 -7.40 -14.56
C ASP A 4 4.45 -8.67 -14.36
N ASP A 5 4.91 -8.94 -13.12
CA ASP A 5 5.61 -10.17 -12.77
C ASP A 5 4.65 -11.38 -12.85
N PRO A 6 4.90 -12.36 -13.75
CA PRO A 6 4.04 -13.53 -13.91
C PRO A 6 3.99 -14.42 -12.66
N GLU A 7 4.95 -14.28 -11.75
CA GLU A 7 4.99 -14.99 -10.47
C GLU A 7 4.12 -14.30 -9.40
N LEU A 8 3.63 -13.08 -9.64
CA LEU A 8 2.69 -12.32 -8.79
C LEU A 8 1.27 -12.27 -9.38
N LEU A 9 0.89 -13.29 -10.13
CA LEU A 9 -0.50 -13.47 -10.56
C LEU A 9 -1.34 -14.02 -9.40
N PHE A 10 -2.43 -13.33 -9.05
CA PHE A 10 -3.32 -13.75 -7.95
C PHE A 10 -3.88 -15.17 -8.15
N THR A 11 -4.09 -15.60 -9.39
CA THR A 11 -4.55 -16.94 -9.74
C THR A 11 -3.61 -18.06 -9.27
N ARG A 12 -2.35 -17.75 -8.95
CA ARG A 12 -1.41 -18.69 -8.33
C ARG A 12 -1.66 -18.91 -6.83
N TYR A 13 -2.36 -17.98 -6.17
CA TYR A 13 -2.72 -18.07 -4.75
C TYR A 13 -4.10 -18.71 -4.59
N SER A 14 -5.04 -18.32 -5.45
CA SER A 14 -6.38 -18.90 -5.47
C SER A 14 -7.02 -18.82 -6.86
N PRO A 15 -7.51 -19.94 -7.42
CA PRO A 15 -8.25 -19.95 -8.68
C PRO A 15 -9.75 -19.63 -8.47
N ARG A 16 -10.19 -19.44 -7.22
CA ARG A 16 -11.60 -19.21 -6.88
C ARG A 16 -12.00 -17.78 -7.21
N TYR A 17 -13.24 -17.61 -7.66
CA TYR A 17 -13.83 -16.28 -7.85
C TYR A 17 -13.97 -15.52 -6.52
N PHE A 18 -14.32 -16.24 -5.44
CA PHE A 18 -14.35 -15.71 -4.07
C PHE A 18 -13.30 -16.44 -3.23
N PRO A 19 -12.05 -15.94 -3.21
CA PRO A 19 -10.98 -16.53 -2.42
C PRO A 19 -11.25 -16.31 -0.91
N PRO A 20 -10.75 -17.20 -0.04
CA PRO A 20 -10.57 -16.92 1.38
C PRO A 20 -9.82 -15.59 1.60
N ALA A 21 -10.17 -14.86 2.66
CA ALA A 21 -9.54 -13.58 2.97
C ALA A 21 -8.01 -13.69 3.14
N ASP A 22 -7.55 -14.81 3.73
CA ASP A 22 -6.14 -15.07 3.98
C ASP A 22 -5.30 -15.16 2.69
N ASP A 23 -5.90 -15.55 1.57
CA ASP A 23 -5.20 -15.60 0.29
C ASP A 23 -4.82 -14.20 -0.21
N LEU A 24 -5.67 -13.20 0.05
CA LEU A 24 -5.38 -11.81 -0.31
C LEU A 24 -4.29 -11.22 0.59
N VAL A 25 -4.29 -11.56 1.88
CA VAL A 25 -3.24 -11.12 2.80
C VAL A 25 -1.88 -11.67 2.36
N ARG A 26 -1.81 -12.98 2.07
CA ARG A 26 -0.60 -13.64 1.58
C ARG A 26 -0.12 -13.02 0.26
N TYR A 27 -1.04 -12.79 -0.68
CA TYR A 27 -0.71 -12.16 -1.96
C TYR A 27 -0.08 -10.78 -1.81
N LEU A 28 -0.66 -9.91 -0.97
CA LEU A 28 -0.18 -8.55 -0.77
C LEU A 28 1.16 -8.52 -0.02
N ALA A 29 1.41 -9.48 0.87
CA ALA A 29 2.70 -9.65 1.54
C ALA A 29 3.80 -10.01 0.51
N ASP A 30 3.57 -11.06 -0.30
CA ASP A 30 4.52 -11.49 -1.33
C ASP A 30 4.76 -10.39 -2.39
N PHE A 31 3.71 -9.63 -2.72
CA PHE A 31 3.83 -8.47 -3.59
C PHE A 31 4.79 -7.42 -3.02
N ALA A 32 4.63 -7.07 -1.73
CA ALA A 32 5.47 -6.09 -1.07
C ALA A 32 6.94 -6.55 -1.04
N ASP A 33 7.18 -7.81 -0.69
CA ASP A 33 8.52 -8.39 -0.60
C ASP A 33 9.23 -8.44 -1.96
N ARG A 34 8.52 -8.82 -3.03
CA ARG A 34 9.12 -8.95 -4.36
C ARG A 34 9.33 -7.64 -5.10
N THR A 35 8.43 -6.68 -4.91
CA THR A 35 8.50 -5.39 -5.59
C THR A 35 9.33 -4.36 -4.82
N GLY A 36 9.54 -4.57 -3.52
CA GLY A 36 10.23 -3.62 -2.65
C GLY A 36 9.51 -2.29 -2.51
N VAL A 37 8.18 -2.27 -2.66
CA VAL A 37 7.39 -1.04 -2.48
C VAL A 37 7.64 -0.45 -1.10
N ARG A 38 7.80 0.88 -1.07
CA ARG A 38 8.10 1.61 0.16
C ARG A 38 6.82 1.83 0.97
N VAL A 39 6.44 0.82 1.73
CA VAL A 39 5.28 0.83 2.61
C VAL A 39 5.68 1.10 4.06
N ARG A 40 4.85 1.85 4.78
CA ARG A 40 4.89 1.92 6.24
C ARG A 40 3.56 1.44 6.79
N TYR A 41 3.64 0.46 7.68
CA TYR A 41 2.49 -0.10 8.38
C TYR A 41 2.23 0.66 9.67
N ASP A 42 1.07 0.40 10.26
CA ASP A 42 0.63 1.04 11.50
C ASP A 42 0.78 2.57 11.43
N THR A 43 0.37 3.16 10.29
CA THR A 43 0.49 4.59 10.03
C THR A 43 -0.90 5.15 9.72
N ALA A 44 -1.67 5.39 10.78
CA ALA A 44 -2.98 6.01 10.69
C ALA A 44 -2.84 7.53 10.49
N VAL A 45 -3.07 8.00 9.26
CA VAL A 45 -3.12 9.43 8.95
C VAL A 45 -4.25 10.12 9.73
N ARG A 46 -3.91 11.16 10.48
CA ARG A 46 -4.86 11.95 11.30
C ARG A 46 -5.17 13.32 10.73
N HIS A 47 -4.23 13.92 10.01
CA HIS A 47 -4.42 15.26 9.48
C HIS A 47 -3.69 15.45 8.16
N VAL A 48 -4.32 16.19 7.24
CA VAL A 48 -3.75 16.56 5.95
C VAL A 48 -3.98 18.05 5.74
N THR A 49 -2.90 18.78 5.49
CA THR A 49 -2.96 20.19 5.09
C THR A 49 -2.35 20.38 3.71
N ARG A 50 -2.69 21.52 3.09
CA ARG A 50 -2.13 21.94 1.80
C ARG A 50 -1.79 23.42 1.84
N ASP A 51 -0.63 23.76 1.30
CA ASP A 51 -0.18 25.12 1.07
C ASP A 51 0.31 25.31 -0.37
N ALA A 52 1.02 26.41 -0.63
CA ALA A 52 1.58 26.72 -1.94
C ALA A 52 2.68 25.72 -2.38
N GLU A 53 3.36 25.06 -1.44
CA GLU A 53 4.48 24.14 -1.70
C GLU A 53 4.03 22.68 -1.86
N GLY A 54 2.90 22.31 -1.27
CA GLY A 54 2.31 20.99 -1.45
C GLY A 54 1.42 20.55 -0.30
N PHE A 55 1.43 19.24 -0.04
CA PHE A 55 0.69 18.60 1.03
C PHE A 55 1.61 18.27 2.20
N THR A 56 1.12 18.48 3.42
CA THR A 56 1.70 17.94 4.64
C THR A 56 0.72 16.95 5.26
N VAL A 57 1.15 15.71 5.43
CA VAL A 57 0.39 14.63 6.06
C VAL A 57 0.95 14.40 7.46
N THR A 58 0.08 14.27 8.47
CA THR A 58 0.45 13.96 9.86
C THR A 58 -0.24 12.67 10.32
N ASP A 59 0.50 11.73 10.90
CA ASP A 59 -0.04 10.48 11.45
C ASP A 59 -0.48 10.60 12.91
N GLN A 60 -0.81 9.44 13.51
CA GLN A 60 -1.18 9.33 14.91
C GLN A 60 -0.05 9.63 15.89
N ASP A 61 1.21 9.50 15.47
CA ASP A 61 2.39 9.73 16.29
C ASP A 61 2.94 11.17 16.13
N GLY A 62 2.32 11.97 15.25
CA GLY A 62 2.72 13.33 14.95
C GLY A 62 3.83 13.43 13.89
N THR A 63 4.25 12.32 13.29
CA THR A 63 5.18 12.29 12.17
C THR A 63 4.61 13.05 11.00
N ARG A 64 5.44 13.86 10.32
CA ARG A 64 5.02 14.66 9.17
C ARG A 64 5.71 14.23 7.88
N TRP A 65 4.92 14.04 6.82
CA TRP A 65 5.43 13.83 5.47
C TRP A 65 5.01 14.95 4.55
N ARG A 66 5.93 15.38 3.68
CA ARG A 66 5.67 16.40 2.67
C ARG A 66 5.71 15.78 1.28
N ALA A 67 4.72 16.10 0.47
CA ALA A 67 4.66 15.67 -0.92
C ALA A 67 3.97 16.72 -1.80
N ARG A 68 4.41 16.83 -3.06
CA ARG A 68 3.73 17.70 -4.04
C ARG A 68 2.37 17.14 -4.49
N ARG A 69 2.18 15.82 -4.36
CA ARG A 69 0.97 15.09 -4.74
C ARG A 69 0.63 14.07 -3.67
N LEU A 70 -0.66 13.93 -3.40
CA LEU A 70 -1.24 12.92 -2.52
C LEU A 70 -2.24 12.10 -3.37
N VAL A 71 -2.20 10.78 -3.25
CA VAL A 71 -3.03 9.82 -4.01
C VAL A 71 -3.82 8.97 -3.03
#